data_AF-A0A6I2IAT3-F1
#
_entry.id   AF-A0A6I2IAT3-F1
#
_cell.length_a   1.000
_cell.length_b   1.000
_cell.length_c   1.000
_cell.angle_alpha   90.00
_cell.angle_beta   90.00
_cell.angle_gamma   90.00
#
_symmetry.space_group_name_H-M   'P 1'
#
loop_
_entity.id
_entity.type
_entity.pdbx_description
1 polymer ?
#
loop_
_entity_poly.entity_id
_entity_poly.type
_entity_poly.pdbx_seq_one_letter_code
_entity_poly.pdbx_strand_id
1 'polypeptide(L)' 'MAITSFAATDVTYADGQNNKEPVPDEILSSGFVPPVRMPDGSISAGSKLAANHLNTLLNDLYTQIADLKARVTAIEGA' A
#
# COMPACT_ATOMS: atom_id res chain seq x y z
N MET A 1 16.13 13.13 6.09
CA MET A 1 16.09 11.95 6.98
C MET A 1 15.59 10.79 6.14
N ALA A 2 16.39 9.76 5.90
CA ALA A 2 15.92 8.57 5.19
C ALA A 2 14.85 7.91 6.07
N ILE A 3 13.61 7.81 5.58
CA ILE A 3 12.58 7.05 6.28
C ILE A 3 13.02 5.59 6.17
N THR A 4 13.58 5.03 7.24
CA THR A 4 13.78 3.58 7.37
C THR A 4 12.41 2.96 7.64
N SER A 5 11.59 2.84 6.59
CA SER A 5 10.26 2.26 6.69
C SER A 5 10.34 0.75 6.71
N PHE A 6 9.57 0.09 7.57
CA PHE A 6 9.42 -1.36 7.54
C PHE A 6 8.93 -1.87 6.18
N ALA A 7 8.13 -1.07 5.47
CA ALA A 7 7.68 -1.37 4.11
C ALA A 7 8.83 -1.41 3.09
N ALA A 8 9.96 -0.74 3.36
CA ALA A 8 11.11 -0.72 2.44
C ALA A 8 11.93 -2.01 2.47
N THR A 9 11.81 -2.81 3.52
CA THR A 9 12.55 -4.06 3.69
C THR A 9 11.75 -5.23 3.14
N ASP A 10 12.42 -6.24 2.58
CA ASP A 10 11.79 -7.53 2.28
C ASP A 10 11.97 -8.47 3.48
N VAL A 11 10.86 -8.96 4.02
CA VAL A 11 10.86 -9.85 5.19
C VAL A 11 9.86 -10.97 4.95
N THR A 12 10.31 -12.21 5.17
CA THR A 12 9.47 -13.39 5.24
C THR A 12 9.41 -13.87 6.69
N TYR A 13 8.20 -14.05 7.21
CA TYR A 13 7.97 -14.50 8.57
C TYR A 13 8.10 -16.02 8.69
N ALA A 14 8.20 -16.52 9.93
CA ALA A 14 8.39 -17.95 10.20
C ALA A 14 7.23 -18.84 9.72
N ASP A 15 6.04 -18.25 9.54
CA ASP A 15 4.85 -18.91 8.99
C ASP A 15 4.78 -18.85 7.45
N GLY A 16 5.79 -18.28 6.78
CA GLY A 16 5.88 -18.16 5.33
C GLY A 16 5.18 -16.93 4.74
N GLN A 17 4.52 -16.10 5.57
CA GLN A 17 3.92 -14.86 5.08
C GLN A 17 5.01 -13.86 4.71
N ASN A 18 4.76 -13.07 3.66
CA ASN A 18 5.62 -11.95 3.29
C ASN A 18 5.11 -10.65 3.92
N ASN A 19 6.03 -9.75 4.28
CA ASN A 19 5.66 -8.42 4.77
C ASN A 19 5.06 -7.53 3.68
N LYS A 20 5.17 -7.92 2.40
CA LYS A 20 4.56 -7.28 1.24
C LYS A 20 3.89 -8.33 0.37
N GLU A 21 2.63 -8.07 0.00
CA GLU A 21 1.90 -8.87 -0.99
C GLU A 21 1.21 -7.94 -2.01
N PRO A 22 1.05 -8.38 -3.27
CA PRO A 22 0.32 -7.62 -4.27
C PRO A 22 -1.09 -7.27 -3.79
N VAL A 23 -1.50 -6.02 -4.00
CA VAL A 23 -2.88 -5.61 -3.73
C VAL A 23 -3.78 -6.26 -4.80
N PRO A 24 -4.92 -6.86 -4.45
CA PRO A 24 -5.86 -7.39 -5.44
C PRO A 24 -6.27 -6.36 -6.49
N ASP A 25 -6.30 -6.75 -7.76
CA ASP A 25 -6.61 -5.86 -8.91
C ASP A 25 -7.98 -5.18 -8.79
N GLU A 26 -8.95 -5.87 -8.18
CA GLU A 26 -10.28 -5.34 -7.89
C GLU A 26 -10.22 -4.12 -6.97
N ILE A 27 -9.35 -4.13 -5.96
CA ILE A 27 -9.14 -3.01 -5.03
C ILE A 27 -8.38 -1.88 -5.73
N LEU A 28 -7.40 -2.20 -6.57
CA LEU A 28 -6.66 -1.17 -7.33
C LEU A 28 -7.55 -0.44 -8.34
N SER A 29 -8.47 -1.15 -9.00
CA SER A 29 -9.35 -0.58 -10.02
C SER A 29 -10.55 0.19 -9.46
N SER A 30 -11.16 -0.30 -8.38
CA SER A 30 -12.38 0.29 -7.80
C SER A 30 -12.14 1.17 -6.56
N GLY A 31 -10.92 1.16 -6.03
CA GLY A 31 -10.59 1.78 -4.75
C GLY A 31 -11.11 0.96 -3.56
N PHE A 32 -11.20 1.60 -2.39
CA PHE A 32 -11.65 0.95 -1.17
C PHE A 32 -13.15 1.16 -0.96
N VAL A 33 -13.90 0.06 -0.94
CA VAL A 33 -15.33 0.09 -0.65
C VAL A 33 -15.54 -0.06 0.86
N PRO A 34 -16.16 0.91 1.56
CA PRO A 34 -16.44 0.78 2.98
C PRO A 34 -17.54 -0.27 3.21
N PRO A 35 -17.59 -0.91 4.39
CA PRO A 35 -18.76 -1.68 4.78
C PRO A 35 -19.97 -0.75 4.89
N VAL A 36 -21.12 -1.18 4.35
CA VAL A 36 -22.35 -0.37 4.33
C VAL A 36 -23.47 -1.13 5.03
N ARG A 37 -24.24 -0.42 5.86
CA ARG A 37 -25.46 -0.96 6.46
C ARG A 37 -26.62 -0.86 5.45
N MET A 38 -27.27 -1.99 5.20
CA MET A 38 -28.37 -2.11 4.24
C MET A 38 -29.72 -1.77 4.90
N PRO A 39 -30.77 -1.48 4.11
CA PRO A 39 -32.11 -1.14 4.63
C PRO A 39 -32.76 -2.24 5.49
N ASP A 40 -32.41 -3.50 5.25
CA ASP A 40 -32.86 -4.66 6.04
C ASP A 40 -32.10 -4.83 7.37
N GLY A 41 -31.15 -3.93 7.66
CA GLY A 41 -30.32 -3.94 8.87
C GLY A 41 -29.04 -4.75 8.75
N SER A 42 -28.83 -5.51 7.68
CA SER A 42 -27.61 -6.28 7.42
C SER A 42 -26.41 -5.38 7.09
N ILE A 43 -25.19 -5.93 7.13
CA ILE A 43 -23.95 -5.23 6.75
C ILE A 43 -23.39 -5.87 5.50
N SER A 44 -23.29 -5.11 4.41
CA SER A 44 -22.50 -5.48 3.25
C SER A 44 -21.01 -5.37 3.59
N ALA A 45 -20.25 -6.43 3.30
CA ALA A 45 -18.82 -6.44 3.55
C ALA A 45 -18.11 -5.43 2.64
N GLY A 46 -17.25 -4.59 3.23
CA GLY A 46 -16.34 -3.73 2.50
C GLY A 46 -15.06 -4.47 2.09
N SER A 47 -14.21 -3.77 1.34
CA SER A 47 -12.87 -4.23 0.99
C SER A 47 -12.01 -4.40 2.26
N LYS A 48 -11.29 -5.51 2.37
CA LYS A 48 -10.32 -5.75 3.44
C LYS A 48 -8.91 -5.63 2.89
N LEU A 49 -8.08 -4.82 3.55
CA LEU A 49 -6.67 -4.68 3.23
C LEU A 49 -5.86 -5.27 4.39
N ALA A 50 -5.19 -6.39 4.14
CA ALA A 50 -4.23 -6.94 5.09
C ALA A 50 -2.98 -6.05 5.20
N ALA A 51 -2.23 -6.18 6.30
CA ALA A 51 -1.09 -5.32 6.59
C ALA A 51 0.02 -5.43 5.52
N ASN A 52 0.20 -6.60 4.94
CA ASN A 52 1.15 -6.86 3.86
C ASN A 52 0.78 -6.11 2.56
N HIS A 53 -0.49 -6.00 2.21
CA HIS A 53 -0.95 -5.17 1.09
C HIS A 53 -0.72 -3.67 1.37
N LEU A 54 -0.92 -3.21 2.61
CA LEU A 54 -0.63 -1.84 3.00
C LEU A 54 0.86 -1.51 2.87
N ASN A 55 1.73 -2.43 3.29
CA ASN A 55 3.18 -2.27 3.14
C ASN A 55 3.58 -2.20 1.66
N THR A 56 2.93 -2.96 0.77
CA THR A 56 3.14 -2.84 -0.68
C THR A 56 2.80 -1.44 -1.19
N LEU A 57 1.62 -0.90 -0.83
CA LEU A 57 1.21 0.45 -1.23
C LEU A 57 2.17 1.52 -0.71
N LEU A 58 2.60 1.41 0.56
CA LEU A 58 3.54 2.35 1.15
C LEU A 58 4.91 2.28 0.48
N ASN A 59 5.42 1.07 0.20
CA ASN A 59 6.68 0.86 -0.51
C ASN A 59 6.67 1.51 -1.90
N ASP A 60 5.60 1.27 -2.66
CA ASP A 60 5.42 1.83 -4.00
C ASP A 60 5.38 3.37 -3.95
N LEU A 61 4.59 3.95 -3.03
CA LEU A 61 4.55 5.40 -2.82
C LEU A 61 5.92 5.99 -2.47
N TYR A 62 6.67 5.34 -1.57
CA TYR A 62 8.01 5.82 -1.22
C TYR A 62 8.97 5.74 -2.41
N THR A 63 8.87 4.70 -3.23
CA THR A 63 9.68 4.54 -4.45
C THR A 63 9.36 5.65 -5.46
N GLN A 64 8.08 5.89 -5.73
CA GLN A 64 7.64 6.97 -6.62
C GLN A 64 8.07 8.35 -6.09
N ILE A 65 7.96 8.60 -4.79
CA ILE A 65 8.41 9.87 -4.17
C ILE A 65 9.92 10.02 -4.28
N ALA A 66 10.69 8.96 -4.07
CA ALA A 66 12.14 9.00 -4.20
C ALA A 66 12.57 9.32 -5.64
N ASP A 67 11.93 8.69 -6.62
CA ASP A 67 12.18 8.93 -8.04
C ASP A 67 11.80 10.38 -8.44
N LEU A 68 10.63 10.86 -8.00
CA LEU A 68 10.20 12.24 -8.22
C LEU A 68 11.18 13.25 -7.60
N LYS A 69 11.65 13.00 -6.37
CA LYS A 69 12.64 13.87 -5.73
C LYS A 69 13.96 13.89 -6.50
N ALA A 70 14.44 12.73 -6.96
CA ALA A 70 15.66 12.66 -7.76
C ALA A 70 15.52 13.45 -9.07
N ARG A 71 14.37 13.34 -9.74
CA ARG A 71 14.06 14.11 -10.96
C ARG A 71 14.00 15.62 -10.70
N VAL A 72 13.35 16.04 -9.61
CA VAL A 72 13.28 17.44 -9.21
C VAL A 72 14.68 17.99 -8.94
N THR A 73 15.51 17.29 -8.15
CA THR A 73 16.91 17.71 -7.90
C THR A 73 17.73 17.83 -9.20
N ALA A 74 17.52 16.93 -10.16
CA ALA A 74 18.20 17.02 -11.46
C ALA A 74 17.76 18.22 -12.31
N ILE A 75 16.51 18.66 -12.18
CA ILE A 75 15.94 19.80 -12.93
C ILE A 75 16.27 21.13 -12.26
N GLU A 76 16.13 21.21 -10.93
CA GLU A 76 16.35 22.42 -10.15
C GLU A 76 17.83 22.79 -10.02
N GLY A 77 18.73 21.85 -10.34
CA GLY A 77 20.17 22.05 -10.24
C GLY A 77 20.67 21.91 -8.82
N ALA A 78 21.73 21.14 -8.64
CA ALA A 78 22.47 21.05 -7.39
C ALA A 78 23.01 22.42 -6.93
#